data_AF-A0A925Q4A3-F1
#
_entry.id   AF-A0A925Q4A3-F1
#
_cell.length_a   1.000
_cell.length_b   1.000
_cell.length_c   1.000
_cell.angle_alpha   90.00
_cell.angle_beta   90.00
_cell.angle_gamma   90.00
#
_symmetry.space_group_name_H-M   'P 1'
#
loop_
_entity.id
_entity.type
_entity.pdbx_description
1 polymer ?
#
loop_
_entity_poly.entity_id
_entity_poly.type
_entity_poly.pdbx_seq_one_letter_code
_entity_poly.pdbx_strand_id
1 'polypeptide(L)'
;MRAIGFERVDGPKQFAMALHDLSLEFAKQMKAQNLADLDTDKLLAFRIFDVNAQFIRDMRAAGVPAKSADRLIAFRVHGVTPAIVQELRKSRIDASEDQLIAFRVHGVTPDFARKVEKLGFGSPDPDQLVAMRVHGVTPEYIAGLKSRGVKDLTIDKLVSLKIHGIE
;
A
#
# COMPACT_ATOMS: atom_id res chain seq x y z
N MET A 1 23.34 0.62 -20.56
CA MET A 1 22.33 -0.35 -20.09
C MET A 1 22.88 -1.77 -20.06
N ARG A 2 23.17 -2.42 -21.20
CA ARG A 2 23.68 -3.81 -21.23
C ARG A 2 24.90 -4.06 -20.34
N ALA A 3 25.90 -3.16 -20.37
CA ALA A 3 27.11 -3.27 -19.55
C ALA A 3 26.85 -3.29 -18.03
N ILE A 4 25.67 -2.85 -17.58
CA ILE A 4 25.26 -2.90 -16.17
C ILE A 4 24.12 -3.91 -15.93
N GLY A 5 23.90 -4.86 -16.83
CA GLY A 5 22.94 -5.97 -16.65
C GLY A 5 21.51 -5.66 -17.07
N PHE A 6 21.23 -4.50 -17.67
CA PHE A 6 19.92 -4.18 -18.24
C PHE A 6 19.90 -4.51 -19.74
N GLU A 7 19.26 -5.61 -20.08
CA GLU A 7 19.21 -6.16 -21.44
C GLU A 7 17.96 -5.73 -22.22
N ARG A 8 17.83 -6.26 -23.45
CA ARG A 8 16.64 -6.12 -24.32
C ARG A 8 16.23 -4.66 -24.58
N VAL A 9 17.20 -3.85 -24.98
CA VAL A 9 17.03 -2.42 -25.32
C VAL A 9 17.00 -2.27 -26.85
N ASP A 10 15.82 -2.43 -27.44
CA ASP A 10 15.56 -2.24 -28.88
C ASP A 10 15.22 -0.78 -29.22
N GLY A 11 15.01 -0.48 -30.51
CA GLY A 11 14.76 0.89 -30.98
C GLY A 11 13.58 1.60 -30.28
N PRO A 12 12.37 0.99 -30.24
CA PRO A 12 11.23 1.54 -29.50
C PRO A 12 11.54 1.78 -28.03
N LYS A 13 12.24 0.85 -27.37
CA LYS A 13 12.61 1.01 -25.96
C LYS A 13 13.62 2.13 -25.76
N GLN A 14 14.61 2.29 -26.63
CA GLN A 14 15.56 3.42 -26.57
C GLN A 14 14.86 4.77 -26.70
N PHE A 15 13.86 4.86 -27.58
CA PHE A 15 13.04 6.07 -27.71
C PHE A 15 12.25 6.34 -26.43
N ALA A 16 11.56 5.33 -25.87
CA ALA A 16 10.83 5.47 -24.63
C ALA A 16 11.74 5.88 -23.45
N MET A 17 12.94 5.30 -23.38
CA MET A 17 13.95 5.70 -22.41
C MET A 17 14.32 7.17 -22.54
N ALA A 18 14.54 7.68 -23.76
CA ALA A 18 14.86 9.08 -23.98
C ALA A 18 13.68 10.00 -23.59
N LEU A 19 12.45 9.61 -23.96
CA LEU A 19 11.23 10.36 -23.66
C LEU A 19 10.98 10.50 -22.15
N HIS A 20 11.27 9.45 -21.38
CA HIS A 20 11.08 9.42 -19.92
C HIS A 20 12.37 9.71 -19.13
N ASP A 21 13.40 10.26 -19.79
CA ASP A 21 14.69 10.62 -19.20
C ASP A 21 15.37 9.45 -18.44
N LEU A 22 15.24 8.21 -18.93
CA LEU A 22 15.91 7.05 -18.34
C LEU A 22 17.41 7.07 -18.64
N SER A 23 18.17 7.75 -17.79
CA SER A 23 19.63 7.88 -17.90
C SER A 23 20.38 6.65 -17.37
N LEU A 24 21.62 6.48 -17.83
CA LEU A 24 22.53 5.46 -17.30
C LEU A 24 22.80 5.66 -15.80
N GLU A 25 22.89 6.90 -15.35
CA GLU A 25 23.12 7.23 -13.94
C GLU A 25 21.92 6.83 -13.08
N PHE A 26 20.69 7.10 -13.53
CA PHE A 26 19.49 6.60 -12.85
C PHE A 26 19.48 5.07 -12.78
N ALA A 27 19.78 4.39 -13.89
CA ALA A 27 19.83 2.92 -13.92
C ALA A 27 20.87 2.34 -12.93
N LYS A 28 22.06 2.96 -12.82
CA LYS A 28 23.07 2.58 -11.82
C LYS A 28 22.55 2.79 -10.39
N GLN A 29 21.92 3.94 -10.12
CA GLN A 29 21.35 4.24 -8.80
C GLN A 29 20.28 3.23 -8.39
N MET A 30 19.41 2.83 -9.32
CA MET A 30 18.35 1.85 -9.07
C MET A 30 18.93 0.45 -8.88
N LYS A 31 19.91 0.06 -9.69
CA LYS A 31 20.63 -1.21 -9.50
C LYS A 31 21.27 -1.30 -8.11
N ALA A 32 21.85 -0.21 -7.62
CA ALA A 32 22.43 -0.14 -6.27
C ALA A 32 21.40 -0.32 -5.13
N GLN A 33 20.10 -0.24 -5.42
CA GLN A 33 19.06 -0.51 -4.42
C GLN A 33 18.82 -2.01 -4.18
N ASN A 34 19.45 -2.91 -4.95
CA ASN A 34 19.37 -4.37 -4.79
C ASN A 34 17.92 -4.89 -4.76
N LEU A 35 17.11 -4.45 -5.73
CA LEU A 35 15.72 -4.87 -5.87
C LEU A 35 15.63 -6.21 -6.61
N ALA A 36 14.69 -7.05 -6.20
CA ALA A 36 14.24 -8.20 -6.97
C ALA A 36 13.48 -7.75 -8.22
N ASP A 37 13.63 -8.54 -9.30
CA ASP A 37 12.90 -8.40 -10.57
C ASP A 37 13.05 -7.02 -11.24
N LEU A 38 14.17 -6.34 -10.99
CA LEU A 38 14.48 -5.07 -11.62
C LEU A 38 15.05 -5.28 -13.02
N ASP A 39 14.24 -5.01 -14.04
CA ASP A 39 14.63 -5.01 -15.45
C ASP A 39 14.50 -3.62 -16.09
N THR A 40 14.79 -3.51 -17.40
CA THR A 40 14.70 -2.25 -18.13
C THR A 40 13.26 -1.69 -18.16
N ASP A 41 12.24 -2.55 -18.19
CA ASP A 41 10.84 -2.13 -18.25
C ASP A 41 10.38 -1.60 -16.89
N LYS A 42 10.83 -2.20 -15.79
CA LYS A 42 10.65 -1.65 -14.43
C LYS A 42 11.37 -0.32 -14.25
N LEU A 43 12.58 -0.17 -14.79
CA LEU A 43 13.28 1.12 -14.75
C LEU A 43 12.50 2.22 -15.49
N LEU A 44 11.90 1.90 -16.63
CA LEU A 44 11.03 2.84 -17.35
C LEU A 44 9.79 3.19 -16.53
N ALA A 45 9.12 2.18 -15.98
CA ALA A 45 7.98 2.37 -15.08
C ALA A 45 8.35 3.22 -13.86
N PHE A 46 9.55 3.06 -13.30
CA PHE A 46 10.04 3.87 -12.21
C PHE A 46 10.14 5.35 -12.57
N ARG A 47 10.53 5.69 -13.81
CA ARG A 47 10.51 7.09 -14.26
C ARG A 47 9.08 7.61 -14.41
N ILE A 48 8.17 6.80 -14.93
CA ILE A 48 6.76 7.17 -15.13
C ILE A 48 6.04 7.41 -13.79
N PHE A 49 6.28 6.54 -12.81
CA PHE A 49 5.61 6.59 -11.50
C PHE A 49 6.45 7.28 -10.41
N ASP A 50 7.58 7.92 -10.77
CA ASP A 50 8.51 8.57 -9.85
C ASP A 50 9.06 7.65 -8.73
N VAL A 51 9.27 6.36 -9.02
CA VAL A 51 10.02 5.49 -8.10
C VAL A 51 11.51 5.84 -8.22
N ASN A 52 12.07 6.50 -7.20
CA ASN A 52 13.46 6.92 -7.16
C ASN A 52 14.20 6.38 -5.93
N ALA A 53 15.52 6.54 -5.88
CA ALA A 53 16.35 5.97 -4.81
C ALA A 53 15.98 6.53 -3.43
N GLN A 54 15.56 7.80 -3.38
CA GLN A 54 15.17 8.47 -2.15
C GLN A 54 13.87 7.85 -1.61
N PHE A 55 12.85 7.70 -2.46
CA PHE A 55 11.60 7.04 -2.10
C PHE A 55 11.83 5.63 -1.55
N ILE A 56 12.68 4.82 -2.20
CA ILE A 56 12.99 3.46 -1.75
C ILE A 56 13.65 3.46 -0.36
N ARG A 57 14.62 4.37 -0.14
CA ARG A 57 15.28 4.51 1.17
C ARG A 57 14.30 4.97 2.25
N ASP A 58 13.42 5.91 1.94
CA ASP A 58 12.45 6.43 2.90
C ASP A 58 11.41 5.37 3.28
N MET A 59 10.98 4.53 2.33
CA MET A 59 10.12 3.38 2.62
C MET A 59 10.82 2.37 3.54
N ARG A 60 12.11 2.10 3.32
CA ARG A 60 12.92 1.25 4.21
C ARG A 60 13.06 1.85 5.60
N ALA A 61 13.31 3.16 5.69
CA ALA A 61 13.39 3.88 6.96
C ALA A 61 12.05 3.89 7.71
N ALA A 62 10.92 3.87 6.98
CA ALA A 62 9.59 3.72 7.56
C ALA A 62 9.29 2.27 8.03
N GLY A 63 10.18 1.32 7.79
CA GLY A 63 10.06 -0.08 8.21
C GLY A 63 9.51 -1.02 7.14
N VAL A 64 9.41 -0.59 5.88
CA VAL A 64 8.96 -1.44 4.77
C VAL A 64 10.15 -2.15 4.13
N PRO A 65 10.09 -3.47 3.84
CA PRO A 65 11.19 -4.17 3.19
C PRO A 65 11.60 -3.55 1.85
N ALA A 66 10.65 -3.15 1.01
CA ALA A 66 10.89 -2.43 -0.25
C ALA A 66 11.94 -3.14 -1.12
N LYS A 67 11.73 -4.45 -1.33
CA LYS A 67 12.62 -5.33 -2.11
C LYS A 67 12.11 -5.62 -3.51
N SER A 68 10.80 -5.53 -3.77
CA SER A 68 10.21 -5.82 -5.08
C SER A 68 10.01 -4.55 -5.89
N ALA A 69 10.49 -4.53 -7.13
CA ALA A 69 10.26 -3.42 -8.05
C ALA A 69 8.76 -3.21 -8.34
N ASP A 70 7.99 -4.30 -8.50
CA ASP A 70 6.55 -4.24 -8.74
C ASP A 70 5.78 -3.64 -7.56
N ARG A 71 6.12 -4.03 -6.32
CA ARG A 71 5.48 -3.44 -5.13
C ARG A 71 5.77 -1.95 -5.01
N LEU A 72 6.99 -1.50 -5.34
CA LEU A 72 7.34 -0.07 -5.31
C LEU A 72 6.56 0.74 -6.35
N ILE A 73 6.32 0.17 -7.53
CA ILE A 73 5.43 0.78 -8.54
C ILE A 73 4.01 0.84 -8.00
N ALA A 74 3.49 -0.27 -7.47
CA ALA A 74 2.15 -0.33 -6.90
C ALA A 74 1.96 0.69 -5.75
N PHE A 75 2.97 0.89 -4.91
CA PHE A 75 2.96 1.92 -3.88
C PHE A 75 2.77 3.31 -4.46
N ARG A 76 3.48 3.66 -5.54
CA ARG A 76 3.30 4.96 -6.20
C ARG A 76 1.93 5.08 -6.84
N VAL A 77 1.45 4.04 -7.53
CA VAL A 77 0.14 4.02 -8.18
C VAL A 77 -1.00 4.21 -7.18
N HIS A 78 -0.94 3.55 -6.02
CA HIS A 78 -1.98 3.60 -4.99
C HIS A 78 -1.73 4.66 -3.91
N GLY A 79 -0.64 5.41 -3.99
CA GLY A 79 -0.31 6.46 -3.02
C GLY A 79 0.03 5.92 -1.62
N VAL A 80 0.78 4.82 -1.53
CA VAL A 80 1.45 4.38 -0.31
C VAL A 80 2.72 5.21 -0.14
N THR A 81 2.82 5.94 0.97
CA THR A 81 3.93 6.85 1.28
C THR A 81 4.66 6.46 2.58
N PRO A 82 5.92 6.89 2.78
CA PRO A 82 6.60 6.68 4.05
C PRO A 82 5.83 7.26 5.25
N ALA A 83 5.16 8.40 5.05
CA ALA A 83 4.39 9.08 6.08
C ALA A 83 3.19 8.25 6.57
N ILE A 84 2.40 7.66 5.65
CA ILE A 84 1.25 6.82 6.06
C ILE A 84 1.71 5.54 6.76
N VAL A 85 2.83 4.95 6.34
CA VAL A 85 3.41 3.78 7.02
C VAL A 85 3.80 4.14 8.45
N GLN A 86 4.49 5.27 8.64
CA GLN A 86 4.87 5.73 9.98
C GLN A 86 3.64 6.02 10.86
N GLU A 87 2.58 6.60 10.31
CA GLU A 87 1.34 6.87 11.05
C GLU A 87 0.64 5.58 11.51
N LEU A 88 0.59 4.57 10.64
CA LEU A 88 0.05 3.25 10.96
C LEU A 88 0.84 2.58 12.09
N ARG A 89 2.19 2.59 12.00
CA ARG A 89 3.06 2.04 13.05
C ARG A 89 2.90 2.77 14.38
N LYS A 90 2.78 4.10 14.37
CA LYS A 90 2.47 4.90 15.58
C LYS A 90 1.13 4.52 16.20
N SER A 91 0.17 4.10 15.37
CA SER A 91 -1.12 3.58 15.81
C SER A 91 -1.08 2.08 16.17
N ARG A 92 0.12 1.48 16.25
CA ARG A 92 0.35 0.06 16.54
C ARG A 92 -0.27 -0.89 15.51
N ILE A 93 -0.46 -0.42 14.28
CA ILE A 93 -0.93 -1.22 13.14
C ILE A 93 0.30 -1.63 12.33
N ASP A 94 0.61 -2.92 12.35
CA ASP A 94 1.67 -3.51 11.52
C ASP A 94 1.03 -4.17 10.30
N ALA A 95 1.20 -3.55 9.13
CA ALA A 95 0.60 -3.98 7.88
C ALA A 95 1.68 -4.48 6.91
N SER A 96 1.42 -5.61 6.26
CA SER A 96 2.23 -6.10 5.15
C SER A 96 2.19 -5.15 3.95
N GLU A 97 3.11 -5.31 3.00
CA GLU A 97 3.13 -4.48 1.79
C GLU A 97 1.82 -4.59 0.99
N ASP A 98 1.20 -5.78 0.93
CA ASP A 98 -0.08 -5.98 0.24
C ASP A 98 -1.23 -5.30 1.02
N GLN A 99 -1.20 -5.36 2.35
CA GLN A 99 -2.17 -4.67 3.19
C GLN A 99 -2.03 -3.16 3.12
N LEU A 100 -0.81 -2.61 3.00
CA LEU A 100 -0.60 -1.18 2.77
C LEU A 100 -1.26 -0.72 1.47
N ILE A 101 -1.14 -1.50 0.40
CA ILE A 101 -1.82 -1.24 -0.87
C ILE A 101 -3.34 -1.33 -0.68
N ALA A 102 -3.83 -2.41 -0.07
CA ALA A 102 -5.26 -2.61 0.19
C ALA A 102 -5.86 -1.48 1.04
N PHE A 103 -5.12 -0.97 2.03
CA PHE A 103 -5.54 0.15 2.85
C PHE A 103 -5.78 1.40 2.01
N ARG A 104 -4.90 1.68 1.04
CA ARG A 104 -5.09 2.82 0.15
C ARG A 104 -6.27 2.61 -0.80
N VAL A 105 -6.40 1.42 -1.36
CA VAL A 105 -7.48 1.06 -2.31
C VAL A 105 -8.86 1.14 -1.64
N HIS A 106 -9.00 0.61 -0.41
CA HIS A 106 -10.27 0.55 0.31
C HIS A 106 -10.46 1.70 1.32
N GLY A 107 -9.52 2.65 1.36
CA GLY A 107 -9.60 3.84 2.22
C GLY A 107 -9.49 3.55 3.71
N VAL A 108 -8.82 2.47 4.13
CA VAL A 108 -8.49 2.23 5.54
C VAL A 108 -7.56 3.35 6.01
N THR A 109 -7.92 4.01 7.12
CA THR A 109 -7.14 5.11 7.71
C THR A 109 -6.85 4.84 9.18
N PRO A 110 -5.77 5.41 9.74
CA PRO A 110 -5.50 5.37 11.17
C PRO A 110 -6.67 5.90 12.01
N ASP A 111 -7.38 6.93 11.52
CA ASP A 111 -8.57 7.47 12.19
C ASP A 111 -9.72 6.46 12.26
N PHE A 112 -9.96 5.72 11.17
CA PHE A 112 -10.95 4.66 11.15
C PHE A 112 -10.63 3.56 12.17
N ALA A 113 -9.39 3.07 12.19
CA ALA A 113 -8.97 2.07 13.17
C ALA A 113 -9.18 2.55 14.62
N ARG A 114 -8.81 3.80 14.93
CA ARG A 114 -9.04 4.41 16.25
C ARG A 114 -10.52 4.53 16.61
N LYS A 115 -11.38 4.85 15.64
CA LYS A 115 -12.84 4.91 15.87
C LYS A 115 -13.41 3.53 16.17
N VAL A 116 -12.97 2.50 15.45
CA VAL A 116 -13.37 1.11 15.71
C VAL A 116 -12.91 0.65 17.10
N GLU A 117 -11.68 0.99 17.51
CA GLU A 117 -11.16 0.74 18.86
C GLU A 117 -12.02 1.41 19.94
N LYS A 118 -12.36 2.69 19.77
CA LYS A 118 -13.23 3.45 20.70
C LYS A 118 -14.64 2.87 20.80
N LEU A 119 -15.10 2.17 19.77
CA LEU A 119 -16.36 1.43 19.79
C LEU A 119 -16.23 0.09 20.51
N GLY A 120 -15.10 -0.22 21.14
CA GLY A 120 -14.92 -1.40 22.00
C GLY A 120 -14.50 -2.67 21.26
N PHE A 121 -14.00 -2.56 20.03
CA PHE A 121 -13.51 -3.69 19.24
C PHE A 121 -12.00 -3.92 19.38
N GLY A 122 -11.36 -3.29 20.38
CA GLY A 122 -9.94 -3.47 20.67
C GLY A 122 -9.05 -2.98 19.53
N SER A 123 -8.02 -3.75 19.18
CA SER A 123 -7.11 -3.47 18.06
C SER A 123 -7.38 -4.44 16.93
N PRO A 124 -8.24 -4.09 15.94
CA PRO A 124 -8.50 -4.93 14.80
C PRO A 124 -7.21 -5.20 14.03
N ASP A 125 -7.04 -6.43 13.54
CA ASP A 125 -5.95 -6.71 12.63
C ASP A 125 -6.15 -6.00 11.26
N PRO A 126 -5.10 -5.88 10.44
CA PRO A 126 -5.21 -5.21 9.15
C PRO A 126 -6.27 -5.81 8.21
N ASP A 127 -6.45 -7.14 8.20
CA ASP A 127 -7.40 -7.80 7.30
C ASP A 127 -8.84 -7.51 7.73
N GLN A 128 -9.09 -7.47 9.04
CA GLN A 128 -10.36 -7.01 9.60
C GLN A 128 -10.69 -5.58 9.21
N LEU A 129 -9.72 -4.65 9.29
CA LEU A 129 -9.94 -3.26 8.88
C LEU A 129 -10.27 -3.15 7.39
N VAL A 130 -9.59 -3.93 6.54
CA VAL A 130 -9.89 -4.01 5.10
C VAL A 130 -11.28 -4.57 4.87
N ALA A 131 -11.62 -5.71 5.48
CA ALA A 131 -12.93 -6.34 5.31
C ALA A 131 -14.07 -5.40 5.71
N MET A 132 -13.92 -4.69 6.83
CA MET A 132 -14.89 -3.67 7.25
C MET A 132 -15.07 -2.59 6.17
N ARG A 133 -13.99 -2.09 5.59
CA ARG A 133 -14.08 -1.07 4.52
C ARG A 133 -14.68 -1.61 3.22
N VAL A 134 -14.29 -2.83 2.82
CA VAL A 134 -14.82 -3.50 1.61
C VAL A 134 -16.33 -3.68 1.71
N HIS A 135 -16.84 -4.07 2.87
CA HIS A 135 -18.26 -4.36 3.08
C HIS A 135 -19.06 -3.18 3.64
N GLY A 136 -18.48 -1.98 3.74
CA GLY A 136 -19.20 -0.79 4.18
C GLY A 136 -19.58 -0.79 5.67
N VAL A 137 -18.81 -1.49 6.51
CA VAL A 137 -18.94 -1.42 7.98
C VAL A 137 -18.30 -0.12 8.46
N THR A 138 -19.12 0.88 8.77
CA THR A 138 -18.68 2.18 9.28
C THR A 138 -18.85 2.31 10.80
N PRO A 139 -18.15 3.25 11.46
CA PRO A 139 -18.39 3.56 12.87
C PRO A 139 -19.85 3.91 13.17
N GLU A 140 -20.53 4.59 12.25
CA GLU A 140 -21.94 4.98 12.37
C GLU A 140 -22.87 3.77 12.31
N TYR A 141 -22.59 2.83 11.41
CA TYR A 141 -23.32 1.56 11.34
C TYR A 141 -23.21 0.76 12.64
N ILE A 142 -21.99 0.64 13.17
CA ILE A 142 -21.73 -0.03 14.45
C ILE A 142 -22.50 0.64 15.60
N ALA A 143 -22.47 1.98 15.66
CA ALA A 143 -23.20 2.73 16.67
C ALA A 143 -24.72 2.52 16.59
N GLY A 144 -25.28 2.47 15.38
CA GLY A 144 -26.71 2.22 15.15
C GLY A 144 -27.17 0.84 15.61
N LEU A 145 -26.37 -0.21 15.35
CA LEU A 145 -26.66 -1.55 15.88
C LEU A 145 -26.63 -1.57 17.41
N LYS A 146 -25.64 -0.90 18.02
CA LYS A 146 -25.55 -0.79 19.48
C LYS A 146 -26.73 -0.03 20.09
N SER A 147 -27.18 1.07 19.48
CA SER A 147 -28.34 1.82 19.98
C SER A 147 -29.66 1.03 19.89
N ARG A 148 -29.75 0.08 18.94
CA ARG A 148 -30.86 -0.87 18.84
C ARG A 148 -30.76 -2.04 19.83
N GLY A 149 -29.73 -2.08 20.67
CA GLY A 149 -29.54 -3.11 21.68
C GLY A 149 -28.98 -4.42 21.12
N VAL A 150 -28.41 -4.43 19.91
CA VAL A 150 -27.71 -5.61 19.39
C VAL A 150 -26.45 -5.83 20.22
N LYS A 151 -26.39 -6.98 20.89
CA LYS A 151 -25.27 -7.39 21.75
C LYS A 151 -24.34 -8.36 21.04
N ASP A 152 -23.18 -8.58 21.64
CA ASP A 152 -22.20 -9.58 21.22
C ASP A 152 -21.82 -9.43 19.74
N LEU A 153 -21.50 -8.19 19.36
CA LEU A 153 -21.00 -7.85 18.04
C LEU A 153 -19.50 -8.14 17.99
N THR A 154 -19.11 -8.99 17.05
CA THR A 154 -17.72 -9.15 16.60
C THR A 154 -17.55 -8.46 15.25
N ILE A 155 -16.30 -8.21 14.82
CA ILE A 155 -16.04 -7.62 13.50
C ILE A 155 -16.59 -8.52 12.38
N ASP A 156 -16.33 -9.82 12.46
CA ASP A 156 -16.84 -10.79 11.47
C ASP A 156 -18.37 -10.78 11.39
N LYS A 157 -19.04 -10.63 12.54
CA LYS A 157 -20.50 -10.51 12.59
C LYS A 157 -20.96 -9.21 11.94
N LEU A 158 -20.31 -8.08 12.21
CA LEU A 158 -20.63 -6.81 11.56
C LEU A 158 -20.50 -6.88 10.03
N VAL A 159 -19.41 -7.50 9.55
CA VAL A 159 -19.17 -7.73 8.13
C VAL A 159 -20.26 -8.63 7.54
N SER A 160 -20.58 -9.74 8.21
CA SER A 160 -21.65 -10.65 7.79
C SER A 160 -23.00 -9.95 7.72
N LEU A 161 -23.37 -9.15 8.72
CA LEU A 161 -24.63 -8.40 8.74
C LEU A 161 -24.72 -7.44 7.53
N LYS A 162 -23.63 -6.72 7.18
CA LYS A 162 -23.60 -5.87 5.98
C LYS A 162 -23.71 -6.65 4.68
N ILE A 163 -23.06 -7.82 4.57
CA ILE A 163 -23.19 -8.70 3.39
C ILE A 163 -24.66 -9.12 3.18
N HIS A 164 -25.40 -9.34 4.27
CA HIS A 164 -26.82 -9.73 4.22
C HIS A 164 -27.78 -8.53 4.19
N GLY A 165 -27.28 -7.29 4.05
CA GLY A 165 -28.10 -6.08 3.94
C GLY A 165 -28.85 -5.70 5.22
N ILE A 166 -28.35 -6.10 6.39
CA ILE A 166 -28.97 -5.78 7.68
C ILE A 166 -28.48 -4.40 8.14
N GLU A 167 -29.42 -3.47 8.34
CA GLU A 167 -29.18 -2.09 8.78
C GLU A 167 -29.30 -1.90 10.30
#